data_AF-B6W624-F1
#
_entry.id   AF-B6W624-F1
#
_cell.length_a   1.000
_cell.length_b   1.000
_cell.length_c   1.000
_cell.angle_alpha   90.00
_cell.angle_beta   90.00
_cell.angle_gamma   90.00
#
_symmetry.space_group_name_H-M   'P 1'
#
loop_
_entity.id
_entity.type
_entity.pdbx_description
1 polymer ?
#
loop_
_entity_poly.entity_id
_entity_poly.type
_entity_poly.pdbx_seq_one_letter_code
_entity_poly.pdbx_strand_id
1 'polypeptide(L)'
;MELLKHKSHNNSFSVEDKYNSVLEIVNGKSTYQIYIELGISEGNIQNWVNNYKIYGYNGLVNKKKGRKSKNTSMEKINIHKAKKLNESEREELIRLRAENEYIKAENEIIKKEIALRENNYAAQLKAKKQRLSKNSKKKATD
;
A
#
# COMPACT_ATOMS: atom_id res chain seq x y z
N MET A 1 6.49 -20.02 39.18
CA MET A 1 6.25 -18.72 38.53
C MET A 1 7.47 -18.41 37.67
N GLU A 2 7.49 -18.93 36.45
CA GLU A 2 8.61 -18.77 35.53
C GLU A 2 8.56 -17.36 34.93
N LEU A 3 9.54 -16.53 35.29
CA LEU A 3 9.63 -15.14 34.85
C LEU A 3 9.98 -15.12 33.35
N LEU A 4 9.02 -14.69 32.53
CA LEU A 4 9.25 -14.34 31.12
C LEU A 4 10.34 -13.25 31.06
N LYS A 5 11.59 -13.68 30.89
CA LYS A 5 12.71 -12.79 30.59
C LYS A 5 12.43 -12.12 29.25
N HIS A 6 12.03 -10.86 29.27
CA HIS A 6 12.05 -10.04 28.06
C HIS A 6 13.50 -9.84 27.64
N LYS A 7 13.97 -10.70 26.74
CA LYS A 7 15.25 -10.56 26.05
C LYS A 7 15.13 -9.28 25.23
N SER A 8 15.83 -8.21 25.60
CA SER A 8 15.81 -6.98 24.81
C SER A 8 16.48 -7.25 23.48
N HIS A 9 15.69 -7.54 22.45
CA HIS A 9 16.16 -7.56 21.09
C HIS A 9 16.40 -6.10 20.71
N ASN A 10 17.58 -5.59 21.03
CA ASN A 10 18.06 -4.33 20.45
C ASN A 10 18.46 -4.61 18.98
N ASN A 11 17.54 -5.25 18.24
CA ASN A 11 17.68 -5.53 16.82
C ASN A 11 17.38 -4.20 16.13
N SER A 12 18.42 -3.50 15.68
CA SER A 12 18.22 -2.37 14.79
C SER A 12 17.70 -2.92 13.46
N PHE A 13 16.38 -3.01 13.31
CA PHE A 13 15.78 -3.36 12.03
C PHE A 13 16.20 -2.34 10.98
N SER A 14 16.64 -2.85 9.83
CA SER A 14 16.92 -2.00 8.69
C SER A 14 15.63 -1.36 8.19
N VAL A 15 15.75 -0.28 7.41
CA VAL A 15 14.57 0.38 6.83
C VAL A 15 13.85 -0.59 5.89
N GLU A 16 14.61 -1.44 5.19
CA GLU A 16 14.10 -2.43 4.26
C GLU A 16 13.30 -3.53 4.96
N ASP A 17 13.79 -4.06 6.09
CA ASP A 17 13.07 -5.09 6.86
C ASP A 17 11.72 -4.58 7.36
N LYS A 18 11.69 -3.31 7.80
CA LYS A 18 10.45 -2.66 8.21
C LYS A 18 9.52 -2.45 7.03
N TYR A 19 10.06 -2.07 5.88
CA TYR A 19 9.28 -1.84 4.67
C TYR A 19 8.63 -3.13 4.18
N ASN A 20 9.38 -4.22 4.12
CA ASN A 20 8.88 -5.55 3.78
C ASN A 20 7.76 -5.97 4.74
N SER A 21 7.96 -5.78 6.04
CA SER A 21 6.93 -6.08 7.05
C SER A 21 5.63 -5.31 6.81
N VAL A 22 5.73 -4.01 6.47
CA VAL A 22 4.56 -3.17 6.15
C VAL A 22 3.89 -3.64 4.86
N LEU A 23 4.65 -4.00 3.82
CA LEU A 23 4.11 -4.53 2.56
C LEU A 23 3.33 -5.83 2.79
N GLU A 24 3.87 -6.76 3.57
CA GLU A 24 3.17 -8.01 3.87
C GLU A 24 1.85 -7.79 4.59
N ILE A 25 1.79 -6.83 5.51
CA ILE A 25 0.55 -6.46 6.20
C ILE A 25 -0.45 -5.83 5.22
N VAL A 26 0.02 -4.97 4.31
CA VAL A 26 -0.83 -4.40 3.25
C VAL A 26 -1.36 -5.48 2.32
N ASN A 27 -0.58 -6.53 2.07
CA ASN A 27 -0.97 -7.70 1.29
C ASN A 27 -1.87 -8.69 2.06
N GLY A 28 -2.27 -8.35 3.29
CA GLY A 28 -3.26 -9.10 4.06
C GLY A 28 -2.70 -9.99 5.18
N LYS A 29 -1.39 -10.00 5.43
CA LYS A 29 -0.87 -10.65 6.64
C LYS A 29 -1.31 -9.89 7.90
N SER A 30 -1.56 -10.62 8.98
CA SER A 30 -1.86 -10.00 10.28
C SER A 30 -0.60 -9.48 10.97
N THR A 31 -0.74 -8.45 11.78
CA THR A 31 0.32 -7.95 12.67
C THR A 31 0.85 -9.02 13.61
N TYR A 32 -0.03 -9.90 14.09
CA TYR A 32 0.31 -11.04 14.93
C TYR A 32 1.21 -12.05 14.24
N GLN A 33 0.99 -12.30 12.95
CA GLN A 33 1.83 -13.21 12.17
C GLN A 33 3.26 -12.66 12.02
N ILE A 34 3.39 -11.36 11.74
CA ILE A 34 4.70 -10.68 11.70
C ILE A 34 5.38 -10.67 13.08
N TYR A 35 4.60 -10.53 14.17
CA TYR A 35 5.10 -10.65 15.54
C TYR A 35 5.76 -12.01 15.79
N ILE A 36 5.11 -13.10 15.37
CA ILE A 36 5.66 -14.45 15.51
C ILE A 36 6.91 -14.62 14.65
N GLU A 37 6.87 -14.20 13.38
CA GLU A 37 7.95 -14.38 12.42
C GLU A 37 9.23 -13.62 12.83
N LEU A 38 9.08 -12.37 13.29
CA LEU A 38 10.22 -11.50 13.57
C LEU A 38 10.55 -11.34 15.06
N GLY A 39 9.70 -11.85 15.96
CA GLY A 39 9.85 -11.70 17.41
C GLY A 39 9.74 -10.23 17.88
N ILE A 40 9.00 -9.40 17.15
CA ILE A 40 8.87 -7.96 17.40
C ILE A 40 7.50 -7.68 17.98
N SER A 41 7.42 -6.88 19.05
CA SER A 41 6.15 -6.47 19.63
C SER A 41 5.19 -5.87 18.59
N GLU A 42 3.92 -6.24 18.68
CA GLU A 42 2.86 -5.77 17.80
C GLU A 42 2.77 -4.24 17.75
N GLY A 43 2.99 -3.56 18.89
CA GLY A 43 3.01 -2.10 18.96
C GLY A 43 4.11 -1.46 18.10
N ASN A 44 5.27 -2.09 17.96
CA ASN A 44 6.34 -1.60 17.08
C ASN A 44 5.95 -1.75 15.61
N ILE A 45 5.37 -2.90 15.25
CA ILE A 45 4.88 -3.18 13.89
C ILE A 45 3.79 -2.17 13.52
N GLN A 46 2.82 -1.93 14.41
CA GLN A 46 1.75 -0.96 14.20
C GLN A 46 2.31 0.48 14.03
N ASN A 47 3.33 0.84 14.80
CA ASN A 47 4.01 2.12 14.64
C ASN A 47 4.68 2.25 13.28
N TRP A 48 5.30 1.20 12.75
CA TRP A 48 5.87 1.21 11.40
C TRP A 48 4.81 1.41 10.33
N VAL A 49 3.70 0.68 10.43
CA VAL A 49 2.55 0.82 9.52
C VAL A 49 2.00 2.26 9.55
N ASN A 50 1.78 2.81 10.74
CA ASN A 50 1.26 4.17 10.88
C ASN A 50 2.24 5.22 10.35
N ASN A 51 3.53 5.09 10.65
CA ASN A 51 4.56 5.99 10.14
C ASN A 51 4.68 5.90 8.62
N TYR A 52 4.53 4.71 8.03
CA TYR A 52 4.51 4.54 6.57
C TYR A 52 3.29 5.20 5.94
N LYS A 53 2.10 5.06 6.53
CA LYS A 53 0.88 5.72 6.03
C LYS A 53 0.99 7.25 6.02
N ILE A 54 1.66 7.83 7.02
CA ILE A 54 1.77 9.29 7.17
C ILE A 54 2.96 9.85 6.38
N TYR A 55 4.12 9.20 6.43
CA TYR A 55 5.39 9.74 5.93
C TYR A 55 6.01 8.92 4.79
N GLY A 56 5.34 7.87 4.33
CA GLY A 56 5.88 6.93 3.34
C GLY A 56 7.12 6.19 3.85
N TYR A 57 7.99 5.78 2.92
CA TYR A 57 9.26 5.09 3.22
C TYR A 57 10.14 5.85 4.23
N ASN A 58 10.12 7.19 4.19
CA ASN A 58 10.87 8.04 5.14
C ASN A 58 10.44 7.85 6.60
N GLY A 59 9.20 7.42 6.84
CA GLY A 59 8.68 7.11 8.18
C GLY A 59 9.33 5.88 8.83
N LEU A 60 9.98 5.02 8.04
CA LEU A 60 10.62 3.79 8.50
C LEU A 60 12.10 3.99 8.87
N VAL A 61 12.68 5.10 8.43
CA VAL A 61 14.08 5.48 8.71
C VAL A 61 14.29 5.65 10.21
N ASN A 62 15.33 5.00 10.73
CA ASN A 62 15.68 5.07 12.15
C ASN A 62 16.04 6.51 12.55
N LYS A 63 15.26 7.09 13.47
CA LYS A 63 15.55 8.40 14.06
C LYS A 63 16.69 8.29 15.07
N LYS A 64 17.56 9.29 15.12
CA LYS A 64 18.67 9.35 16.09
C LYS A 64 18.12 9.23 17.51
N LYS A 65 18.49 8.17 18.22
CA LYS A 65 18.05 7.88 19.59
C LYS A 65 18.74 8.84 20.57
N GLY A 66 17.99 9.49 21.46
CA GLY A 66 18.52 10.31 22.55
C GLY A 66 18.00 11.74 22.61
N ARG A 67 18.37 12.44 23.69
CA ARG A 67 18.02 13.84 23.96
C ARG A 67 18.72 14.77 22.96
N LYS A 68 18.00 15.75 22.41
CA LYS A 68 18.60 16.82 21.60
C LYS A 68 19.67 17.55 22.43
N SER A 69 20.86 17.80 21.86
CA SER A 69 21.93 18.55 22.53
C SER A 69 21.39 19.88 23.08
N LYS A 70 21.75 20.25 24.31
CA LYS A 70 21.32 21.51 24.95
C LYS A 70 22.01 22.74 24.34
N ASN A 71 23.12 22.54 23.63
CA ASN A 71 23.92 23.61 23.04
C ASN A 71 23.99 23.43 21.52
N THR A 72 23.21 24.22 20.81
CA THR A 72 23.46 24.55 19.41
C THR A 72 23.18 26.04 19.27
N SER A 73 24.24 26.85 19.18
CA SER A 73 24.16 28.11 18.45
C SER A 73 23.44 27.81 17.14
N MET A 74 22.27 28.41 16.94
CA MET A 74 21.35 28.04 15.87
C MET A 74 21.89 28.52 14.53
N GLU A 75 22.68 27.71 13.83
CA GLU A 75 22.44 27.60 12.40
C GLU A 75 21.12 26.86 12.24
N LYS A 76 20.05 27.62 11.98
CA LYS A 76 18.77 27.08 11.53
C LYS A 76 18.99 26.49 10.13
N ILE A 77 19.62 25.33 10.06
CA ILE A 77 19.60 24.51 8.85
C ILE A 77 18.13 24.19 8.66
N ASN A 78 17.52 24.80 7.66
CA ASN A 78 16.12 24.61 7.34
C ASN A 78 15.95 23.18 6.85
N ILE A 79 15.71 22.25 7.79
CA ILE A 79 15.58 20.80 7.56
C ILE A 79 14.36 20.49 6.67
N HIS A 80 13.48 21.47 6.47
CA HIS A 80 12.34 21.42 5.56
C HIS A 80 12.67 21.88 4.13
N LYS A 81 13.91 22.31 3.85
CA LYS A 81 14.31 22.62 2.48
C LYS A 81 14.47 21.29 1.75
N ALA A 82 13.47 20.94 0.93
CA ALA A 82 13.53 19.80 0.03
C ALA A 82 14.89 19.82 -0.69
N LYS A 83 15.64 18.71 -0.57
CA LYS A 83 16.91 18.56 -1.28
C LYS A 83 16.63 18.86 -2.75
N LYS A 84 17.33 19.83 -3.33
CA LYS A 84 17.20 20.14 -4.75
C LYS A 84 17.67 18.90 -5.50
N LEU A 85 16.74 18.23 -6.19
CA LEU A 85 17.03 17.07 -7.03
C LEU A 85 18.13 17.45 -8.03
N ASN A 86 19.10 16.56 -8.20
CA ASN A 86 20.14 16.68 -9.21
C ASN A 86 19.53 16.48 -10.63
N GLU A 87 20.27 16.79 -11.69
CA GLU A 87 19.72 16.74 -13.05
C GLU A 87 19.25 15.34 -13.45
N SER A 88 20.05 14.31 -13.12
CA SER A 88 19.72 12.90 -13.38
C SER A 88 18.44 12.46 -12.66
N GLU A 89 18.27 12.82 -11.39
CA GLU A 89 17.09 12.51 -10.58
C GLU A 89 15.84 13.21 -11.14
N ARG A 90 15.98 14.43 -11.72
CA ARG A 90 14.87 15.14 -12.37
C ARG A 90 14.44 14.47 -13.66
N GLU A 91 15.38 14.10 -14.51
CA GLU A 91 15.10 13.39 -15.75
C GLU A 91 14.43 12.04 -15.48
N GLU A 92 14.92 11.29 -14.50
CA GLU A 92 14.32 10.02 -14.10
C GLU A 92 12.90 10.21 -13.58
N LEU A 93 12.66 11.26 -12.78
CA LEU A 93 11.32 11.61 -12.32
C LEU A 93 10.36 11.96 -13.47
N ILE A 94 10.86 12.62 -14.52
CA ILE A 94 10.07 12.91 -15.73
C ILE A 94 9.72 11.62 -16.45
N ARG A 95 10.70 10.72 -16.66
CA ARG A 95 10.47 9.41 -17.30
C ARG A 95 9.43 8.59 -16.54
N LEU A 96 9.60 8.46 -15.22
CA LEU A 96 8.67 7.72 -14.36
C LEU A 96 7.26 8.33 -14.34
N ARG A 97 7.14 9.66 -14.42
CA ARG A 97 5.83 10.32 -14.50
C ARG A 97 5.13 10.03 -15.81
N ALA A 98 5.86 10.07 -16.94
CA ALA A 98 5.31 9.74 -18.25
C ALA A 98 4.86 8.27 -18.31
N GLU A 99 5.67 7.35 -17.79
CA GLU A 99 5.31 5.92 -17.72
C GLU A 99 4.07 5.68 -16.85
N ASN A 100 4.00 6.32 -15.67
CA ASN A 100 2.82 6.23 -14.81
C ASN A 100 1.56 6.79 -15.47
N GLU A 101 1.67 7.86 -16.24
CA GLU A 101 0.54 8.43 -16.99
C GLU A 101 0.04 7.46 -18.07
N TYR A 102 0.96 6.87 -18.83
CA TYR A 102 0.66 5.84 -19.82
C TYR A 102 -0.06 4.64 -19.19
N ILE A 103 0.49 4.08 -18.10
CA ILE A 103 -0.10 2.94 -17.38
C ILE A 103 -1.49 3.29 -16.84
N LYS A 104 -1.72 4.52 -16.37
CA LYS A 104 -3.05 4.96 -15.93
C LYS A 104 -4.04 5.00 -17.09
N ALA A 105 -3.63 5.50 -18.25
CA ALA A 105 -4.49 5.53 -19.43
C ALA A 105 -4.89 4.11 -19.88
N GLU A 106 -3.94 3.19 -19.92
CA GLU A 106 -4.20 1.78 -20.26
C GLU A 106 -5.16 1.12 -19.26
N ASN A 107 -4.96 1.32 -17.96
CA ASN A 107 -5.86 0.83 -16.93
C ASN A 107 -7.30 1.36 -17.08
N GLU A 108 -7.46 2.63 -17.46
CA GLU A 108 -8.78 3.21 -17.70
C GLU A 108 -9.47 2.60 -18.93
N ILE A 109 -8.72 2.28 -19.99
CA ILE A 109 -9.25 1.59 -21.17
C ILE A 109 -9.74 0.19 -20.78
N ILE A 110 -8.92 -0.58 -20.06
CA ILE A 110 -9.26 -1.95 -19.62
C ILE A 110 -10.52 -1.95 -18.75
N LYS A 111 -10.63 -1.02 -17.79
CA LYS A 111 -11.83 -0.89 -16.95
C LYS A 111 -13.10 -0.63 -17.77
N LYS A 112 -13.03 0.24 -18.78
CA LYS A 112 -14.17 0.54 -19.65
C LYS A 112 -14.57 -0.67 -20.49
N GLU A 113 -13.59 -1.43 -20.99
CA GLU A 113 -13.85 -2.64 -21.76
C GLU A 113 -14.53 -3.72 -20.91
N ILE A 114 -14.06 -3.92 -19.68
CA ILE A 114 -14.68 -4.84 -18.71
C ILE A 114 -16.13 -4.45 -18.46
N ALA A 115 -16.38 -3.17 -18.14
CA ALA A 115 -17.73 -2.68 -17.87
C ALA A 115 -18.66 -2.87 -19.08
N LEU A 116 -18.17 -2.64 -20.30
CA LEU A 116 -18.94 -2.85 -21.52
C LEU A 116 -19.28 -4.33 -21.74
N ARG A 117 -18.31 -5.23 -21.52
CA ARG A 117 -18.50 -6.69 -21.65
C ARG A 117 -19.52 -7.19 -20.64
N GLU A 118 -19.43 -6.77 -19.39
CA GLU A 118 -20.37 -7.13 -18.32
C GLU A 118 -21.80 -6.65 -18.62
N ASN A 119 -21.95 -5.41 -19.09
CA ASN A 119 -23.26 -4.86 -19.48
C ASN A 119 -23.88 -5.66 -20.64
N ASN A 120 -23.10 -5.93 -21.69
CA ASN A 120 -23.55 -6.72 -22.83
C ASN A 120 -23.98 -8.13 -22.40
N TYR A 121 -23.21 -8.78 -21.53
CA TYR A 121 -23.55 -10.10 -21.00
C TYR A 121 -24.85 -10.08 -20.19
N ALA A 122 -25.02 -9.09 -19.30
CA ALA A 122 -26.24 -8.91 -18.53
C ALA A 122 -27.47 -8.67 -19.42
N ALA A 123 -27.34 -7.86 -20.47
CA ALA A 123 -28.40 -7.59 -21.44
C ALA A 123 -28.81 -8.87 -22.20
N GLN A 124 -27.83 -9.67 -22.64
CA GLN A 124 -28.09 -10.96 -23.31
C GLN A 124 -28.80 -11.95 -22.39
N LEU A 125 -28.39 -12.05 -21.13
CA LEU A 125 -29.06 -12.91 -20.14
C LEU A 125 -30.50 -12.47 -19.91
N LYS A 126 -30.76 -11.16 -19.80
CA LYS A 126 -32.12 -10.61 -19.65
C LYS A 126 -32.99 -10.92 -20.86
N ALA A 127 -32.47 -10.75 -22.07
CA ALA A 127 -33.18 -11.09 -23.31
C ALA A 127 -33.50 -12.60 -23.42
N LYS A 128 -32.54 -13.47 -23.07
CA LYS A 128 -32.76 -14.92 -23.03
C LYS A 128 -33.86 -15.30 -22.03
N LYS A 129 -33.81 -14.77 -20.80
CA LYS A 129 -34.85 -14.99 -19.79
C LYS A 129 -36.24 -14.55 -20.27
N GLN A 130 -36.35 -13.37 -20.89
CA GLN A 130 -37.61 -12.87 -21.43
C GLN A 130 -38.16 -13.76 -22.56
N ARG A 131 -37.31 -14.24 -23.47
CA ARG A 131 -37.71 -15.16 -24.55
C ARG A 131 -38.24 -16.48 -24.00
N LEU A 132 -37.55 -17.08 -23.04
CA LEU A 132 -37.97 -18.33 -22.39
C LEU A 132 -39.34 -18.19 -21.71
N SER A 133 -39.55 -17.10 -20.98
CA SER A 133 -40.85 -16.81 -20.33
C SER A 133 -41.99 -16.61 -21.33
N LYS A 134 -41.74 -15.96 -22.47
CA LYS A 134 -42.76 -15.80 -23.53
C LYS A 134 -43.12 -17.14 -24.15
N ASN A 135 -42.13 -18.00 -24.41
CA ASN A 135 -42.37 -19.32 -24.99
C ASN A 135 -43.13 -20.25 -24.03
N SER A 136 -42.86 -20.20 -22.72
CA SER A 136 -43.60 -21.02 -21.74
C SER A 136 -45.07 -20.60 -21.62
N LYS A 137 -45.38 -19.30 -21.72
CA LYS A 137 -46.77 -18.80 -21.72
C LYS A 137 -47.56 -19.26 -22.94
N LYS A 138 -46.95 -19.19 -24.13
CA LYS A 138 -47.58 -19.67 -25.38
C LYS A 138 -47.92 -21.17 -25.33
N LYS A 139 -47.02 -21.97 -24.77
CA LYS A 139 -47.18 -23.43 -24.67
C LYS A 139 -48.22 -23.88 -23.63
N ALA A 140 -48.69 -22.98 -22.75
CA ALA A 140 -49.69 -23.26 -21.73
C ALA A 140 -51.11 -22.84 -22.15
N THR A 141 -51.25 -22.17 -23.30
CA THR A 141 -52.52 -21.68 -23.84
C THR A 141 -52.99 -22.42 -25.09
N ASP A 142 -52.19 -23.38 -25.59
CA ASP A 142 -52.53 -24.32 -26.67
C ASP A 142 -52.93 -25.68 -26.10
#